data_AF-A0A4Q7YDF6-F1
#
_entry.id   AF-A0A4Q7YDF6-F1
#
_cell.length_a   1.000
_cell.length_b   1.000
_cell.length_c   1.000
_cell.angle_alpha   90.00
_cell.angle_beta   90.00
_cell.angle_gamma   90.00
#
_symmetry.space_group_name_H-M   'P 1'
#
loop_
_entity.id
_entity.type
_entity.pdbx_description
1 polymer ?
#
loop_
_entity_poly.entity_id
_entity_poly.type
_entity_poly.pdbx_seq_one_letter_code
_entity_poly.pdbx_strand_id
1 'polypeptide(L)'
;MRWENLTDESGGHGRTPDGALFGADAVVTRTFDTPEFRGITFHEVRARSILNRVPGASRMPFEWTVNPYRGCSHACVYCFARKTHSYLDLDTGLGFDSQIVVKVNAPEVLRRQLASPRWGGEHVAMGTNVDATSVRRAGTG
;
A
#
# COMPACT_ATOMS: atom_id res chain seq x y z
N MET A 1 -10.43 13.97 -2.29
CA MET A 1 -9.60 14.22 -1.09
C MET A 1 -9.10 12.90 -0.49
N ARG A 2 -7.80 12.87 -0.16
CA ARG A 2 -6.94 11.94 0.60
C ARG A 2 -7.08 10.40 0.50
N TRP A 3 -8.27 9.80 0.42
CA TRP A 3 -8.41 8.33 0.52
C TRP A 3 -9.55 7.74 -0.33
N GLU A 4 -10.10 8.48 -1.29
CA GLU A 4 -11.28 8.07 -2.09
C GLU A 4 -11.13 6.72 -2.83
N ASN A 5 -9.90 6.27 -3.08
CA ASN A 5 -9.61 5.00 -3.74
C ASN A 5 -9.38 3.83 -2.77
N LEU A 6 -9.50 4.06 -1.46
CA LEU A 6 -9.11 3.15 -0.38
C LEU A 6 -10.24 2.83 0.63
N THR A 7 -11.52 2.97 0.25
CA THR A 7 -12.68 2.70 1.13
C THR A 7 -13.52 1.50 0.68
N ASP A 8 -14.10 0.79 1.66
CA ASP A 8 -15.08 -0.31 1.50
C ASP A 8 -16.31 -0.03 2.38
N GLU A 9 -17.52 -0.21 1.83
CA GLU A 9 -18.81 0.07 2.47
C GLU A 9 -19.34 -1.20 3.17
N SER A 10 -18.80 -1.54 4.35
CA SER A 10 -19.37 -2.58 5.24
C SER A 10 -18.71 -2.52 6.62
N GLY A 11 -19.49 -2.20 7.67
CA GLY A 11 -19.02 -1.61 8.93
C GLY A 11 -18.80 -2.53 10.15
N GLY A 12 -18.66 -1.90 11.34
CA GLY A 12 -18.65 -2.57 12.65
C GLY A 12 -17.92 -1.80 13.77
N HIS A 13 -18.68 -1.19 14.68
CA HIS A 13 -18.33 -0.30 15.82
C HIS A 13 -17.14 -0.67 16.74
N GLY A 14 -16.31 0.33 17.05
CA GLY A 14 -15.49 0.40 18.28
C GLY A 14 -14.93 1.82 18.51
N ARG A 15 -15.14 2.42 19.69
CA ARG A 15 -14.96 3.86 19.98
C ARG A 15 -13.60 4.21 20.65
N THR A 16 -13.14 5.45 20.37
CA THR A 16 -12.17 6.37 21.06
C THR A 16 -10.73 6.48 20.51
N PRO A 17 -9.99 7.58 20.80
CA PRO A 17 -10.35 9.00 20.70
C PRO A 17 -9.27 9.87 20.01
N ASP A 18 -9.72 11.04 19.58
CA ASP A 18 -8.97 12.27 19.23
C ASP A 18 -8.20 12.33 17.89
N GLY A 19 -8.62 13.28 17.05
CA GLY A 19 -7.84 13.79 15.91
C GLY A 19 -7.79 12.98 14.61
N ALA A 20 -8.41 11.80 14.52
CA ALA A 20 -8.29 10.98 13.32
C ALA A 20 -9.28 11.40 12.22
N LEU A 21 -8.73 11.93 11.11
CA LEU A 21 -9.39 12.29 9.85
C LEU A 21 -10.01 11.11 9.07
N PHE A 22 -10.18 9.96 9.72
CA PHE A 22 -10.77 8.74 9.17
C PHE A 22 -12.11 8.49 9.86
N GLY A 23 -13.08 7.93 9.12
CA GLY A 23 -14.00 7.03 9.80
C GLY A 23 -13.13 5.92 10.38
N ALA A 24 -13.08 5.81 11.71
CA ALA A 24 -12.17 4.92 12.44
C ALA A 24 -12.24 3.44 11.98
N ASP A 25 -13.26 3.08 11.19
CA ASP A 25 -13.55 1.75 10.69
C ASP A 25 -12.80 1.33 9.40
N ALA A 26 -12.17 2.25 8.65
CA ALA A 26 -11.62 1.93 7.31
C ALA A 26 -10.11 1.64 7.24
N VAL A 27 -9.34 2.03 8.27
CA VAL A 27 -7.88 1.85 8.31
C VAL A 27 -7.50 1.25 9.66
N VAL A 28 -6.98 0.03 9.65
CA VAL A 28 -6.48 -0.62 10.88
C VAL A 28 -5.00 -0.32 11.00
N THR A 29 -4.61 0.41 12.04
CA THR A 29 -3.19 0.66 12.33
C THR A 29 -2.67 -0.39 13.31
N ARG A 30 -1.59 -1.07 12.94
CA ARG A 30 -0.94 -2.11 13.75
C ARG A 30 0.54 -1.79 13.92
N THR A 31 1.06 -2.08 15.10
CA THR A 31 2.50 -2.11 15.40
C THR A 31 2.85 -3.51 15.88
N PHE A 32 4.00 -4.03 15.47
CA PHE A 32 4.48 -5.34 15.88
C PHE A 32 5.75 -5.18 16.72
N ASP A 33 5.89 -5.97 17.80
CA ASP A 33 7.08 -5.94 18.67
C ASP A 33 8.11 -7.03 18.32
N THR A 34 8.04 -7.55 17.09
CA THR A 34 9.10 -8.37 16.52
C THR A 34 10.34 -7.49 16.29
N PRO A 35 11.56 -7.95 16.63
CA PRO A 35 12.79 -7.16 16.52
C PRO A 35 12.98 -6.52 15.14
N GLU A 36 12.57 -7.19 14.08
CA GLU A 36 12.71 -6.77 12.68
C GLU A 36 11.78 -5.62 12.27
N PHE A 37 10.69 -5.40 13.04
CA PHE A 37 9.67 -4.39 12.74
C PHE A 37 9.48 -3.35 13.85
N ARG A 38 10.39 -3.33 14.83
CA ARG A 38 10.33 -2.38 15.94
C ARG A 38 10.39 -0.94 15.42
N GLY A 39 9.44 -0.11 15.86
CA GLY A 39 9.33 1.28 15.44
C GLY A 39 8.66 1.48 14.08
N ILE A 40 8.17 0.42 13.44
CA ILE A 40 7.38 0.49 12.22
C ILE A 40 5.89 0.40 12.54
N THR A 41 5.12 1.28 11.89
CA THR A 41 3.67 1.32 11.94
C THR A 41 3.12 0.83 10.61
N PHE A 42 2.21 -0.15 10.66
CA PHE A 42 1.52 -0.67 9.48
C PHE A 42 0.10 -0.12 9.43
N HIS A 43 -0.26 0.50 8.31
CA HIS A 43 -1.62 0.95 8.04
C HIS A 43 -2.28 -0.01 7.05
N GLU A 44 -3.14 -0.88 7.55
CA GLU A 44 -3.93 -1.79 6.73
C GLU A 44 -5.06 -1.00 6.07
N VAL A 45 -5.07 -1.01 4.74
CA VAL A 45 -6.08 -0.33 3.92
C VAL A 45 -6.72 -1.32 2.94
N ARG A 46 -7.95 -1.04 2.51
CA ARG A 46 -8.61 -1.80 1.46
C ARG A 46 -8.62 -0.99 0.18
N ALA A 47 -8.02 -1.49 -0.88
CA ALA A 47 -7.92 -0.79 -2.16
C ALA A 47 -9.09 -1.10 -3.10
N ARG A 48 -9.56 -0.09 -3.85
CA ARG A 48 -10.53 -0.28 -4.93
C ARG A 48 -9.89 -0.82 -6.22
N SER A 49 -8.63 -0.46 -6.45
CA SER A 49 -7.79 -0.89 -7.59
C SER A 49 -6.37 -1.21 -7.11
N ILE A 50 -5.71 -2.17 -7.78
CA ILE A 50 -4.31 -2.52 -7.51
C ILE A 50 -3.39 -2.39 -8.72
N LEU A 51 -3.93 -2.54 -9.93
CA LEU A 51 -3.22 -2.29 -11.18
C LEU A 51 -3.15 -0.79 -11.48
N ASN A 52 -1.95 -0.30 -11.77
CA ASN A 52 -1.69 1.10 -12.12
C ASN A 52 -1.03 1.14 -13.48
N ARG A 53 -1.56 1.98 -14.38
CA ARG A 53 -0.99 2.17 -15.71
C ARG A 53 0.24 3.07 -15.61
N VAL A 54 1.32 2.64 -16.25
CA VAL A 54 2.52 3.46 -16.40
C VAL A 54 2.23 4.59 -17.39
N PRO A 55 2.60 5.85 -17.09
CA PRO A 55 2.44 6.95 -18.03
C PRO A 55 3.14 6.65 -19.36
N GLY A 56 2.50 6.95 -20.50
CA GLY A 56 3.05 6.63 -21.83
C GLY A 56 4.37 7.34 -22.16
N ALA A 57 4.73 8.40 -21.44
CA ALA A 57 6.02 9.07 -21.56
C ALA A 57 7.17 8.32 -20.83
N SER A 58 6.85 7.28 -20.05
CA SER A 58 7.83 6.46 -19.34
C SER A 58 8.57 5.54 -20.30
N ARG A 59 9.88 5.34 -20.07
CA ARG A 59 10.73 4.43 -20.86
C ARG A 59 10.73 2.99 -20.33
N MET A 60 9.80 2.65 -19.43
CA MET A 60 9.74 1.33 -18.81
C MET A 60 9.24 0.28 -19.83
N PRO A 61 9.77 -0.95 -19.81
CA PRO A 61 9.40 -2.01 -20.75
C PRO A 61 8.06 -2.68 -20.42
N PHE A 62 7.25 -2.09 -19.54
CA PHE A 62 5.97 -2.62 -19.08
C PHE A 62 4.93 -1.50 -18.97
N GLU A 63 3.66 -1.84 -19.21
CA GLU A 63 2.56 -0.87 -19.22
C GLU A 63 1.82 -0.81 -17.88
N TRP A 64 1.93 -1.86 -17.07
CA TRP A 64 1.18 -2.00 -15.82
C TRP A 64 2.10 -2.28 -14.66
N THR A 65 1.73 -1.75 -13.50
CA THR A 65 2.41 -2.02 -12.23
C THR A 65 1.43 -2.42 -11.16
N VAL A 66 1.90 -3.28 -10.24
CA VAL A 66 1.15 -3.69 -9.06
C VAL A 66 2.01 -3.46 -7.81
N ASN A 67 1.46 -2.72 -6.84
CA ASN A 67 2.14 -2.34 -5.61
C ASN A 67 1.23 -2.66 -4.41
N PRO A 68 1.47 -3.80 -3.73
CA PRO A 68 0.64 -4.27 -2.60
C PRO A 68 0.81 -3.45 -1.33
N TYR A 69 1.90 -2.70 -1.18
CA TYR A 69 2.12 -1.78 -0.07
C TYR A 69 2.77 -0.48 -0.57
N ARG A 70 3.07 0.42 0.37
CA ARG A 70 3.80 1.68 0.16
C ARG A 70 4.58 1.99 1.44
N GLY A 71 5.80 2.49 1.29
CA GLY A 71 6.77 2.60 2.38
C GLY A 71 7.77 1.44 2.34
N CYS A 72 8.95 1.64 2.92
CA CYS A 72 10.05 0.68 2.86
C CYS A 72 11.02 0.86 4.03
N SER A 73 11.23 -0.18 4.83
CA SER A 73 12.16 -0.16 5.97
C SER A 73 13.64 -0.19 5.59
N HIS A 74 13.98 -0.46 4.32
CA HIS A 74 15.37 -0.37 3.83
C HIS A 74 15.88 1.09 3.84
N ALA A 75 14.99 2.09 3.81
CA ALA A 75 15.36 3.49 3.97
C ALA A 75 16.41 4.04 2.97
N CYS A 76 16.51 3.49 1.74
CA CYS A 76 17.42 4.03 0.72
C CYS A 76 17.17 5.52 0.46
N VAL A 77 18.18 6.38 0.69
CA VAL A 77 18.06 7.84 0.53
C VAL A 77 17.70 8.24 -0.91
N TYR A 78 18.18 7.48 -1.89
CA TYR A 78 17.92 7.71 -3.32
C TYR A 78 16.63 7.05 -3.84
N CYS A 79 15.79 6.49 -2.97
CA CYS A 79 14.60 5.78 -3.40
C CYS A 79 13.55 6.73 -3.99
N PHE A 80 13.26 6.59 -5.29
CA PHE A 80 12.27 7.43 -5.97
C PHE A 80 10.85 7.25 -5.40
N ALA A 81 10.57 6.09 -4.80
CA ALA A 81 9.27 5.75 -4.22
C ALA A 81 8.91 6.62 -3.02
N ARG A 82 9.90 7.26 -2.36
CA ARG A 82 9.70 8.17 -1.23
C ARG A 82 8.68 9.25 -1.52
N LYS A 83 8.76 9.88 -2.69
CA LYS A 83 7.82 10.95 -3.10
C LYS A 83 6.37 10.49 -3.12
N THR A 84 6.14 9.20 -3.30
CA THR A 84 4.78 8.68 -3.38
C THR A 84 4.05 8.73 -2.03
N HIS A 85 4.76 8.90 -0.90
CA HIS A 85 4.13 9.13 0.41
C HIS A 85 3.39 10.46 0.50
N SER A 86 3.79 11.47 -0.28
CA SER A 86 3.08 12.76 -0.28
C SER A 86 1.66 12.64 -0.82
N TYR A 87 1.36 11.65 -1.67
CA TYR A 87 -0.01 11.39 -2.13
C TYR A 87 -0.96 10.96 -1.00
N LEU A 88 -0.42 10.55 0.13
CA LEU A 88 -1.16 10.15 1.33
C LEU A 88 -1.10 11.21 2.44
N ASP A 89 -0.53 12.38 2.12
CA ASP A 89 -0.15 13.43 3.07
C ASP A 89 0.71 12.87 4.23
N LEU A 90 1.64 11.96 3.90
CA LEU A 90 2.62 11.40 4.82
C LEU A 90 4.01 11.96 4.53
N ASP A 91 4.86 11.98 5.55
CA ASP A 91 6.26 12.36 5.39
C ASP A 91 6.99 11.42 4.42
N THR A 92 7.79 12.02 3.52
CA THR A 92 8.54 11.31 2.47
C THR A 92 9.95 10.93 2.91
N GLY A 93 10.40 11.44 4.05
CA GLY A 93 11.64 11.07 4.72
C GLY A 93 11.44 9.88 5.66
N LEU A 94 11.58 10.13 6.97
CA LEU A 94 11.45 9.12 8.01
C LEU A 94 10.08 8.44 8.04
N GLY A 95 9.03 9.17 7.63
CA GLY A 95 7.69 8.60 7.49
C GLY A 95 7.64 7.47 6.47
N PHE A 96 8.35 7.58 5.34
CA PHE A 96 8.43 6.50 4.34
C PHE A 96 9.13 5.25 4.88
N ASP A 97 10.04 5.45 5.84
CA ASP A 97 10.87 4.39 6.41
C ASP A 97 10.15 3.64 7.54
N SER A 98 9.18 4.30 8.20
CA SER A 98 8.54 3.82 9.43
C SER A 98 7.01 3.70 9.36
N GLN A 99 6.34 4.23 8.32
CA GLN A 99 4.89 4.12 8.14
C GLN A 99 4.61 3.35 6.85
N ILE A 100 4.20 2.09 6.97
CA ILE A 100 3.99 1.17 5.84
C ILE A 100 2.51 0.99 5.60
N VAL A 101 2.01 1.45 4.45
CA VAL A 101 0.60 1.28 4.06
C VAL A 101 0.45 -0.03 3.31
N VAL A 102 -0.32 -0.98 3.85
CA VAL A 102 -0.50 -2.33 3.31
C VAL A 102 -1.92 -2.49 2.77
N LYS A 103 -2.06 -2.85 1.49
CA LYS A 103 -3.34 -3.12 0.86
C LYS A 103 -3.74 -4.58 1.12
N VAL A 104 -4.51 -4.82 2.16
CA VAL A 104 -4.82 -6.18 2.65
C VAL A 104 -5.66 -7.00 1.67
N ASN A 105 -6.45 -6.33 0.81
CA ASN A 105 -7.28 -6.98 -0.21
C ASN A 105 -6.62 -7.01 -1.61
N ALA A 106 -5.30 -6.77 -1.70
CA ALA A 106 -4.59 -6.71 -2.97
C ALA A 106 -4.72 -8.00 -3.80
N PRO A 107 -4.62 -9.22 -3.23
CA PRO A 107 -4.79 -10.46 -4.01
C PRO A 107 -6.18 -10.60 -4.62
N GLU A 108 -7.24 -10.28 -3.89
CA GLU A 108 -8.64 -10.38 -4.33
C GLU A 108 -8.91 -9.38 -5.46
N VAL A 109 -8.48 -8.14 -5.26
CA VAL A 109 -8.63 -7.07 -6.27
C VAL A 109 -7.82 -7.39 -7.52
N LEU A 110 -6.59 -7.89 -7.37
CA LEU A 110 -5.75 -8.27 -8.51
C LEU A 110 -6.41 -9.36 -9.35
N ARG A 111 -6.88 -10.44 -8.70
CA ARG A 111 -7.58 -11.54 -9.40
C ARG A 111 -8.79 -11.03 -10.17
N ARG A 112 -9.61 -10.18 -9.53
CA ARG A 112 -10.78 -9.57 -10.19
C ARG A 112 -10.39 -8.72 -11.40
N GLN A 113 -9.32 -7.94 -11.30
CA GLN A 113 -8.88 -7.07 -12.40
C GLN A 113 -8.28 -7.86 -13.56
N LEU A 114 -7.48 -8.89 -13.28
CA LEU A 114 -6.89 -9.76 -14.31
C LEU A 114 -7.93 -10.70 -14.97
N ALA A 115 -8.99 -11.08 -14.25
CA ALA A 115 -10.09 -11.88 -14.79
C ALA A 115 -11.08 -11.06 -15.64
N SER A 116 -10.91 -9.75 -15.73
CA SER A 116 -11.75 -8.88 -16.55
C SER A 116 -11.61 -9.23 -18.04
N PRO A 117 -12.70 -9.31 -18.82
CA PRO A 117 -12.63 -9.48 -20.28
C PRO A 117 -11.88 -8.34 -21.00
N ARG A 118 -11.69 -7.19 -20.32
CA ARG A 118 -10.91 -6.06 -20.85
C ARG A 118 -9.40 -6.23 -20.68
N TRP A 119 -8.96 -7.22 -19.92
CA TRP A 119 -7.55 -7.50 -19.72
C TRP A 119 -6.99 -8.23 -20.95
N GLY A 120 -6.01 -7.64 -21.60
CA GLY A 120 -5.42 -8.16 -22.84
C GLY A 120 -4.25 -9.13 -22.63
N GLY A 121 -3.88 -9.42 -21.38
CA GLY A 121 -2.70 -10.25 -21.06
C GLY A 121 -1.39 -9.46 -21.02
N GLU A 122 -1.47 -8.14 -20.80
CA GLU A 122 -0.32 -7.25 -20.76
C GLU A 122 0.64 -7.59 -19.62
N HIS A 123 1.92 -7.24 -19.79
CA HIS A 123 2.93 -7.47 -18.78
C HIS A 123 2.72 -6.52 -17.58
N VAL A 124 2.71 -7.11 -16.37
CA VAL A 124 2.60 -6.39 -15.10
C VAL A 124 3.90 -6.50 -14.32
N ALA A 125 4.54 -5.36 -14.06
CA ALA A 125 5.67 -5.31 -13.13
C ALA A 125 5.16 -5.23 -11.68
N MET A 126 5.66 -6.12 -10.84
CA MET A 126 5.47 -6.04 -9.39
C MET A 126 6.73 -5.47 -8.75
N GLY A 127 6.59 -4.72 -7.65
CA GLY A 127 7.77 -4.31 -6.90
C GLY A 127 8.32 -2.94 -7.26
N THR A 128 7.72 -2.22 -8.21
CA THR A 128 8.34 -0.98 -8.72
C THR A 128 8.39 0.13 -7.68
N ASN A 129 7.48 0.14 -6.71
CA ASN A 129 7.40 1.18 -5.68
C ASN A 129 7.38 0.60 -4.26
N VAL A 130 7.84 -0.64 -4.10
CA VAL A 130 7.77 -1.40 -2.85
C VAL A 130 9.03 -2.22 -2.65
N ASP A 131 9.34 -2.54 -1.39
CA ASP A 131 10.45 -3.42 -1.04
C ASP A 131 10.09 -4.89 -1.27
N ALA A 132 10.24 -5.39 -2.49
CA ALA A 132 9.78 -6.71 -2.93
C ALA A 132 10.25 -7.91 -2.07
N THR A 133 11.11 -7.70 -1.07
CA THR A 133 11.69 -8.75 -0.22
C THR A 133 11.17 -8.84 1.23
N SER A 134 10.39 -7.90 1.75
CA SER A 134 10.11 -7.82 3.21
C SER A 134 8.78 -8.42 3.70
N VAL A 135 7.82 -8.79 2.84
CA VAL A 135 6.56 -9.40 3.31
C VAL A 135 6.76 -10.91 3.54
N ARG A 136 7.48 -11.26 4.62
CA ARG A 136 7.30 -12.57 5.26
C ARG A 136 6.12 -12.45 6.21
N ARG A 137 5.21 -13.43 6.15
CA ARG A 137 4.09 -13.54 7.09
C ARG A 137 4.68 -13.58 8.51
N ALA A 138 4.41 -12.56 9.33
CA ALA A 138 4.63 -12.66 10.76
C ALA A 138 3.83 -13.87 11.24
N GLY A 139 4.52 -14.87 11.79
CA GLY A 139 3.93 -16.15 12.15
C GLY A 139 2.73 -15.94 13.07
N THR A 140 1.59 -16.50 12.68
CA THR A 140 0.48 -16.76 13.60
C THR A 140 0.95 -17.84 14.57
N GLY A 141 1.29 -17.43 15.80
CA GLY A 141 1.30 -18.31 16.97
C GLY A 141 -0.11 -18.65 17.41
#